data_AF-A6GHF0-F1
#
_entry.id   AF-A6GHF0-F1
#
_cell.length_a   1.000
_cell.length_b   1.000
_cell.length_c   1.000
_cell.angle_alpha   90.00
_cell.angle_beta   90.00
_cell.angle_gamma   90.00
#
_symmetry.space_group_name_H-M   'P 1'
#
loop_
_entity.id
_entity.type
_entity.pdbx_description
1 polymer ?
#
loop_
_entity_poly.entity_id
_entity_poly.type
_entity_poly.pdbx_seq_one_letter_code
_entity_poly.pdbx_strand_id
1 'polypeptide(L)'
;MQRSARTSRHRRSPALLGLCLAAAVTATVVGHSEPTEAANAQTKVILNGKPVAVFFNDGDSFRVLSGSYKDSKARLYGYNTLESYGAVHEWGGWTMQELYVLAKMGTYNARDGVWECETDGKTDTYGRMLVWCPELATDQVRQGYAHVMSIDDNPGRDILIEAQKEAIANKRGIWAHGIPEFVLTSLHSAEEDVEGRGTYNRLVSSVDGHSVKWKHSTRYAECDKVCHTIYEVDGAVIDGLVAPAKIDPATKAFLGALSDSDVRSVLYDFAMYRHINRKVAPEKREELKAALMAWAEAGRFGQQASGEGACMLHVPFKRRFGGGKAECLK
;
A
#
# COMPACT_ATOMS: atom_id res chain seq x y z
N MET A 1 -64.40 -54.21 21.68
CA MET A 1 -64.31 -55.66 21.98
C MET A 1 -63.11 -55.89 22.88
N GLN A 2 -63.35 -56.55 24.03
CA GLN A 2 -62.41 -57.24 24.96
C GLN A 2 -61.18 -56.46 25.48
N ARG A 3 -61.16 -55.96 26.74
CA ARG A 3 -61.05 -56.61 28.08
C ARG A 3 -59.74 -57.37 28.36
N SER A 4 -59.25 -57.10 29.58
CA SER A 4 -58.46 -57.94 30.51
C SER A 4 -56.94 -57.65 30.54
N ALA A 5 -56.33 -57.05 31.57
CA ALA A 5 -56.31 -57.31 33.03
C ALA A 5 -55.66 -58.65 33.43
N ARG A 6 -54.54 -58.56 34.18
CA ARG A 6 -54.10 -59.37 35.36
C ARG A 6 -52.56 -59.40 35.45
N THR A 7 -51.94 -58.70 36.41
CA THR A 7 -51.60 -59.10 37.80
C THR A 7 -50.49 -60.16 37.97
N SER A 8 -49.51 -59.79 38.79
CA SER A 8 -49.03 -60.51 39.99
C SER A 8 -47.64 -61.20 39.98
N ARG A 9 -46.80 -60.65 40.89
CA ARG A 9 -45.99 -61.29 41.95
C ARG A 9 -44.62 -61.94 41.65
N HIS A 10 -43.64 -61.33 42.33
CA HIS A 10 -42.58 -61.88 43.17
C HIS A 10 -41.63 -62.95 42.63
N ARG A 11 -40.33 -62.65 42.70
CA ARG A 11 -39.33 -63.50 43.36
C ARG A 11 -38.12 -62.71 43.84
N ARG A 12 -37.54 -63.20 44.93
CA ARG A 12 -36.49 -62.65 45.79
C ARG A 12 -35.07 -62.90 45.21
N SER A 13 -34.18 -61.94 45.47
CA SER A 13 -32.71 -61.95 45.75
C SER A 13 -31.91 -63.26 45.61
N PRO A 14 -30.59 -63.25 45.24
CA PRO A 14 -29.56 -62.49 45.96
C PRO A 14 -28.36 -61.88 45.18
N ALA A 15 -27.71 -60.97 45.90
CA ALA A 15 -26.35 -60.44 45.85
C ALA A 15 -25.35 -60.97 44.80
N LEU A 16 -24.69 -60.01 44.13
CA LEU A 16 -23.28 -60.11 43.77
C LEU A 16 -22.62 -58.74 43.96
N LEU A 17 -21.68 -58.70 44.89
CA LEU A 17 -20.74 -57.61 45.13
C LEU A 17 -19.95 -57.34 43.86
N GLY A 18 -19.96 -56.09 43.39
CA GLY A 18 -19.05 -55.57 42.37
C GLY A 18 -18.49 -54.25 42.85
N LEU A 19 -17.35 -54.31 43.54
CA LEU A 19 -16.59 -53.17 44.05
C LEU A 19 -15.93 -52.46 42.84
N CYS A 20 -16.54 -51.39 42.33
CA CYS A 20 -15.88 -50.50 41.37
C CYS A 20 -15.18 -49.36 42.11
N LEU A 21 -13.84 -49.43 42.15
CA LEU A 21 -12.99 -48.29 42.49
C LEU A 21 -13.22 -47.18 41.46
N ALA A 22 -13.88 -46.10 41.86
CA ALA A 22 -13.86 -44.85 41.12
C ALA A 22 -12.55 -44.11 41.43
N ALA A 23 -11.56 -44.25 40.54
CA ALA A 23 -10.39 -43.38 40.53
C ALA A 23 -10.83 -41.98 40.08
N ALA A 24 -10.84 -41.02 41.01
CA ALA A 24 -11.04 -39.62 40.72
C ALA A 24 -9.82 -39.09 39.96
N VAL A 25 -9.90 -39.05 38.62
CA VAL A 25 -8.99 -38.27 37.79
C VAL A 25 -9.42 -36.81 37.90
N THR A 26 -8.71 -36.05 38.74
CA THR A 26 -8.72 -34.59 38.70
C THR A 26 -8.14 -34.14 37.35
N ALA A 27 -9.02 -33.90 36.38
CA ALA A 27 -8.68 -33.19 35.16
C ALA A 27 -8.36 -31.74 35.53
N THR A 28 -7.07 -31.41 35.65
CA THR A 28 -6.59 -30.04 35.63
C THR A 28 -6.89 -29.48 34.25
N VAL A 29 -8.04 -28.82 34.11
CA VAL A 29 -8.34 -27.95 32.98
C VAL A 29 -7.36 -26.79 33.04
N VAL A 30 -6.23 -26.94 32.35
CA VAL A 30 -5.37 -25.81 31.99
C VAL A 30 -6.21 -24.98 31.03
N GLY A 31 -6.91 -23.98 31.58
CA GLY A 31 -7.62 -22.99 30.80
C GLY A 31 -6.62 -22.25 29.93
N HIS A 32 -6.46 -22.70 28.68
CA HIS A 32 -5.92 -21.89 27.61
C HIS A 32 -6.92 -20.76 27.44
N SER A 33 -6.61 -19.63 28.09
CA SER A 33 -7.31 -18.39 27.85
C SER A 33 -6.92 -18.00 26.43
N GLU A 34 -7.80 -18.27 25.46
CA GLU A 34 -7.68 -17.70 24.12
C GLU A 34 -7.42 -16.19 24.31
N PRO A 35 -6.28 -15.66 23.80
CA PRO A 35 -5.99 -14.26 23.96
C PRO A 35 -7.17 -13.44 23.40
N THR A 36 -7.73 -12.58 24.24
CA THR A 36 -8.83 -11.69 23.84
C THR A 36 -8.42 -10.90 22.58
N GLU A 37 -9.38 -10.52 21.74
CA GLU A 37 -9.14 -9.70 20.54
C GLU A 37 -8.31 -8.41 20.84
N ALA A 38 -8.48 -7.86 22.05
CA ALA A 38 -7.69 -6.74 22.56
C ALA A 38 -6.22 -7.07 22.89
N ALA A 39 -5.91 -8.32 23.24
CA ALA A 39 -4.54 -8.82 23.44
C ALA A 39 -3.87 -9.14 22.09
N ASN A 40 -4.61 -9.67 21.11
CA ASN A 40 -4.12 -9.89 19.73
C ASN A 40 -3.83 -8.57 18.98
N ALA A 41 -4.40 -7.46 19.45
CA ALA A 41 -4.16 -6.13 18.90
C ALA A 41 -2.87 -5.47 19.43
N GLN A 42 -2.25 -6.01 20.49
CA GLN A 42 -1.01 -5.50 21.06
C GLN A 42 0.19 -6.27 20.53
N THR A 43 0.86 -5.72 19.53
CA THR A 43 2.08 -6.29 18.96
C THR A 43 3.30 -5.82 19.74
N LYS A 44 4.31 -6.69 19.83
CA LYS A 44 5.59 -6.36 20.46
C LYS A 44 6.56 -5.84 19.41
N VAL A 45 6.97 -4.58 19.53
CA VAL A 45 8.04 -3.97 18.73
C VAL A 45 9.23 -3.72 19.64
N ILE A 46 10.45 -4.02 19.19
CA ILE A 46 11.68 -3.66 19.87
C ILE A 46 12.15 -2.33 19.29
N LEU A 47 11.77 -1.22 19.93
CA LEU A 47 12.06 0.14 19.47
C LEU A 47 13.31 0.68 20.19
N ASN A 48 14.38 0.98 19.43
CA ASN A 48 15.68 1.40 19.97
C ASN A 48 16.19 0.43 21.05
N GLY A 49 16.09 -0.88 20.79
CA GLY A 49 16.52 -1.94 21.71
C GLY A 49 15.59 -2.19 22.91
N LYS A 50 14.45 -1.50 23.01
CA LYS A 50 13.50 -1.67 24.12
C LYS A 50 12.18 -2.29 23.64
N PRO A 51 11.66 -3.34 24.31
CA PRO A 51 10.35 -3.86 23.97
C PRO A 51 9.26 -2.84 24.32
N VAL A 52 8.40 -2.56 23.35
CA VAL A 52 7.30 -1.59 23.41
C VAL A 52 6.04 -2.25 22.86
N ALA A 53 4.92 -2.06 23.55
CA ALA A 53 3.62 -2.49 23.06
C ALA A 53 3.10 -1.45 22.06
N VAL A 54 2.64 -1.91 20.90
CA VAL A 54 2.09 -1.05 19.85
C VAL A 54 0.76 -1.59 19.33
N PHE A 55 -0.02 -0.73 18.69
CA PHE A 55 -1.22 -1.08 17.94
C PHE A 55 -1.05 -0.68 16.49
N PHE A 56 -0.96 -1.65 15.58
CA PHE A 56 -0.92 -1.38 14.13
C PHE A 56 -2.29 -0.96 13.62
N ASN A 57 -2.38 0.24 13.04
CA ASN A 57 -3.60 0.77 12.43
C ASN A 57 -3.78 0.23 11.01
N ASP A 58 -2.66 0.07 10.32
CA ASP A 58 -2.48 -0.52 8.99
C ASP A 58 -1.11 -1.21 8.93
N GLY A 59 -0.69 -1.67 7.75
CA GLY A 59 0.57 -2.41 7.61
C GLY A 59 1.84 -1.57 7.65
N ASP A 60 1.75 -0.23 7.69
CA ASP A 60 2.90 0.66 7.70
C ASP A 60 2.81 1.79 8.76
N SER A 61 1.85 1.73 9.68
CA SER A 61 1.66 2.72 10.74
C SER A 61 1.14 2.06 12.02
N PHE A 62 1.70 2.46 13.16
CA PHE A 62 1.23 1.99 14.48
C PHE A 62 1.12 3.13 15.49
N ARG A 63 0.37 2.90 16.57
CA ARG A 63 0.33 3.74 17.75
C ARG A 63 1.13 3.10 18.88
N VAL A 64 1.98 3.88 19.55
CA VAL A 64 2.76 3.40 20.68
C VAL A 64 1.92 3.41 21.95
N LEU A 65 1.85 2.28 22.66
CA LEU A 65 1.01 2.10 23.84
C LEU A 65 1.78 2.21 25.17
N SER A 66 3.11 2.10 25.13
CA SER A 66 3.96 2.12 26.33
C SER A 66 5.35 2.73 26.08
N GLY A 67 6.12 2.96 27.15
CA GLY A 67 7.49 3.48 27.08
C GLY A 67 7.59 4.98 26.80
N SER A 68 8.79 5.45 26.45
CA SER A 68 9.11 6.88 26.29
C SER A 68 8.35 7.57 25.15
N TYR A 69 7.84 6.81 24.19
CA TYR A 69 7.10 7.32 23.03
C TYR A 69 5.59 7.06 23.14
N LYS A 70 5.07 6.77 24.34
CA LYS A 70 3.65 6.50 24.57
C LYS A 70 2.76 7.54 23.91
N ASP A 71 1.66 7.07 23.32
CA ASP A 71 0.63 7.85 22.61
C ASP A 71 1.07 8.47 21.27
N SER A 72 2.34 8.35 20.89
CA SER A 72 2.81 8.76 19.56
C SER A 72 2.22 7.89 18.45
N LYS A 73 2.04 8.50 17.28
CA LYS A 73 1.74 7.80 16.02
C LYS A 73 3.06 7.60 15.30
N ALA A 74 3.30 6.40 14.81
CA ALA A 74 4.47 6.06 14.02
C ALA A 74 4.08 5.82 12.57
N ARG A 75 4.93 6.28 11.64
CA ARG A 75 4.91 5.91 10.23
C ARG A 75 6.20 5.15 9.92
N LEU A 76 6.05 3.94 9.40
CA LEU A 76 7.17 3.15 8.92
C LEU A 76 7.57 3.71 7.56
N TYR A 77 8.86 3.98 7.39
CA TYR A 77 9.38 4.55 6.14
C TYR A 77 10.14 3.51 5.32
N GLY A 78 10.32 3.81 4.02
CA GLY A 78 11.01 2.95 3.05
C GLY A 78 10.08 2.03 2.24
N TYR A 79 8.84 1.84 2.69
CA TYR A 79 7.80 1.13 1.97
C TYR A 79 6.43 1.77 2.24
N ASN A 80 5.43 1.34 1.49
CA ASN A 80 4.03 1.70 1.74
C ASN A 80 3.14 0.47 1.49
N THR A 81 2.24 0.20 2.43
CA THR A 81 1.09 -0.67 2.17
C THR A 81 -0.03 0.12 1.52
N LEU A 82 -0.90 -0.55 0.79
CA LEU A 82 -2.11 0.08 0.27
C LEU A 82 -2.98 0.63 1.41
N GLU A 83 -3.78 1.63 1.11
CA GLU A 83 -4.65 2.27 2.09
C GLU A 83 -5.67 1.26 2.64
N SER A 84 -5.71 1.12 3.97
CA SER A 84 -6.54 0.12 4.64
C SER A 84 -7.83 0.70 5.24
N TYR A 85 -8.21 1.94 4.88
CA TYR A 85 -9.47 2.52 5.31
C TYR A 85 -10.67 2.07 4.46
N GLY A 86 -10.45 1.42 3.32
CA GLY A 86 -11.49 0.78 2.52
C GLY A 86 -10.97 0.32 1.15
N ALA A 87 -11.87 -0.25 0.35
CA ALA A 87 -11.60 -0.68 -1.02
C ALA A 87 -11.49 0.53 -1.95
N VAL A 88 -10.28 1.10 -2.03
CA VAL A 88 -10.04 2.33 -2.80
C VAL A 88 -9.10 2.16 -3.97
N HIS A 89 -8.18 1.19 -3.96
CA HIS A 89 -7.19 1.02 -5.03
C HIS A 89 -7.67 0.05 -6.10
N GLU A 90 -7.35 0.31 -7.37
CA GLU A 90 -7.68 -0.58 -8.49
C GLU A 90 -6.62 -0.48 -9.60
N TRP A 91 -6.22 -1.60 -10.19
CA TRP A 91 -5.43 -1.66 -11.43
C TRP A 91 -5.41 -3.06 -12.02
N GLY A 92 -5.05 -3.17 -13.30
CA GLY A 92 -4.92 -4.46 -13.97
C GLY A 92 -6.23 -5.25 -13.90
N GLY A 93 -6.13 -6.51 -13.49
CA GLY A 93 -7.27 -7.39 -13.26
C GLY A 93 -7.77 -7.44 -11.81
N TRP A 94 -7.27 -6.56 -10.93
CA TRP A 94 -7.74 -6.49 -9.55
C TRP A 94 -9.05 -5.74 -9.41
N THR A 95 -9.93 -6.25 -8.56
CA THR A 95 -11.01 -5.46 -7.97
C THR A 95 -10.51 -4.67 -6.76
N MET A 96 -11.22 -3.59 -6.40
CA MET A 96 -10.88 -2.79 -5.21
C MET A 96 -10.95 -3.58 -3.91
N GLN A 97 -11.88 -4.54 -3.82
CA GLN A 97 -12.07 -5.37 -2.64
C GLN A 97 -10.91 -6.35 -2.44
N GLU A 98 -10.39 -6.93 -3.51
CA GLU A 98 -9.24 -7.83 -3.42
C GLU A 98 -7.98 -7.09 -2.97
N LEU A 99 -7.72 -5.91 -3.53
CA LEU A 99 -6.59 -5.07 -3.10
C LEU A 99 -6.76 -4.60 -1.65
N TYR A 100 -7.99 -4.36 -1.20
CA TYR A 100 -8.28 -4.08 0.20
C TYR A 100 -7.99 -5.26 1.13
N VAL A 101 -8.31 -6.49 0.71
CA VAL A 101 -7.93 -7.69 1.46
C VAL A 101 -6.41 -7.75 1.60
N LEU A 102 -5.64 -7.48 0.54
CA LEU A 102 -4.17 -7.44 0.61
C LEU A 102 -3.65 -6.33 1.53
N ALA A 103 -4.27 -5.16 1.55
CA ALA A 103 -3.97 -4.09 2.52
C ALA A 103 -4.18 -4.57 3.97
N LYS A 104 -5.23 -5.36 4.22
CA LYS A 104 -5.49 -5.98 5.54
C LYS A 104 -4.52 -7.10 5.86
N MET A 105 -4.12 -7.92 4.88
CA MET A 105 -3.07 -8.91 5.08
C MET A 105 -1.75 -8.27 5.51
N GLY A 106 -1.38 -7.13 4.92
CA GLY A 106 -0.23 -6.35 5.41
C GLY A 106 -0.38 -5.89 6.86
N THR A 107 -1.60 -5.52 7.28
CA THR A 107 -1.87 -5.16 8.69
C THR A 107 -1.71 -6.36 9.62
N TYR A 108 -2.22 -7.54 9.24
CA TYR A 108 -2.08 -8.76 10.04
C TYR A 108 -0.64 -9.25 10.10
N ASN A 109 0.06 -9.24 8.97
CA ASN A 109 1.48 -9.58 8.91
C ASN A 109 2.32 -8.72 9.89
N ALA A 110 2.06 -7.41 9.90
CA ALA A 110 2.71 -6.52 10.86
C ALA A 110 2.36 -6.84 12.33
N ARG A 111 1.16 -7.37 12.60
CA ARG A 111 0.70 -7.68 13.96
C ARG A 111 1.25 -9.00 14.52
N ASP A 112 1.46 -9.98 13.67
CA ASP A 112 1.81 -11.35 14.07
C ASP A 112 3.29 -11.51 14.43
N GLY A 113 4.15 -10.57 14.00
CA GLY A 113 5.59 -10.61 14.23
C GLY A 113 6.09 -9.87 15.47
N VAL A 114 7.38 -10.05 15.75
CA VAL A 114 8.16 -9.21 16.67
C VAL A 114 9.22 -8.51 15.84
N TRP A 115 9.18 -7.18 15.82
CA TRP A 115 9.99 -6.40 14.87
C TRP A 115 11.01 -5.53 15.58
N GLU A 116 12.26 -5.62 15.16
CA GLU A 116 13.30 -4.67 15.58
C GLU A 116 13.18 -3.39 14.76
N CYS A 117 13.12 -2.27 15.46
CA CYS A 117 12.89 -0.97 14.88
C CYS A 117 13.72 0.13 15.53
N GLU A 118 13.99 1.18 14.76
CA GLU A 118 14.77 2.33 15.17
C GLU A 118 14.05 3.65 14.86
N THR A 119 14.26 4.65 15.71
CA THR A 119 13.79 6.02 15.49
C THR A 119 14.66 7.04 16.22
N ASP A 120 14.84 8.21 15.61
CA ASP A 120 15.44 9.39 16.24
C ASP A 120 14.38 10.36 16.82
N GLY A 121 13.10 9.97 16.77
CA GLY A 121 11.98 10.76 17.26
C GLY A 121 11.52 11.87 16.32
N LYS A 122 12.13 12.05 15.14
CA LYS A 122 11.66 13.01 14.15
C LYS A 122 10.28 12.63 13.62
N THR A 123 9.54 13.64 13.19
CA THR A 123 8.18 13.48 12.66
C THR A 123 8.09 13.86 11.20
N ASP A 124 7.13 13.26 10.50
CA ASP A 124 6.70 13.72 9.19
C ASP A 124 5.83 14.98 9.27
N THR A 125 5.39 15.47 8.11
CA THR A 125 4.52 16.66 8.00
C THR A 125 3.17 16.50 8.68
N TYR A 126 2.75 15.28 9.02
CA TYR A 126 1.52 14.96 9.72
C TYR A 126 1.73 14.70 11.22
N GLY A 127 2.95 14.93 11.73
CA GLY A 127 3.30 14.72 13.13
C GLY A 127 3.46 13.24 13.53
N ARG A 128 3.60 12.33 12.55
CA ARG A 128 3.87 10.91 12.83
C ARG A 128 5.37 10.70 12.97
N MET A 129 5.80 10.07 14.05
CA MET A 129 7.19 9.68 14.28
C MET A 129 7.67 8.73 13.18
N LEU A 130 8.81 9.02 12.59
CA LEU A 130 9.41 8.17 11.56
C LEU A 130 10.13 7.00 12.21
N VAL A 131 9.75 5.79 11.81
CA VAL A 131 10.31 4.54 12.36
C VAL A 131 10.82 3.68 11.23
N TRP A 132 12.01 3.11 11.41
CA TRP A 132 12.58 2.12 10.51
C TRP A 132 12.46 0.73 11.13
N CYS A 133 11.87 -0.21 10.41
CA CYS A 133 11.79 -1.61 10.84
C CYS A 133 12.27 -2.48 9.66
N PRO A 134 13.58 -2.77 9.53
CA PRO A 134 14.15 -3.34 8.32
C PRO A 134 13.57 -4.71 7.95
N GLU A 135 13.39 -5.59 8.93
CA GLU A 135 12.87 -6.94 8.70
C GLU A 135 11.40 -6.91 8.30
N LEU A 136 10.57 -6.15 9.02
CA LEU A 136 9.17 -5.95 8.66
C LEU A 136 9.03 -5.34 7.27
N ALA A 137 9.79 -4.28 6.96
CA ALA A 137 9.75 -3.64 5.64
C ALA A 137 10.09 -4.62 4.52
N THR A 138 11.15 -5.40 4.70
CA THR A 138 11.58 -6.40 3.72
C THR A 138 10.54 -7.49 3.55
N ASP A 139 9.96 -7.97 4.65
CA ASP A 139 8.96 -9.03 4.64
C ASP A 139 7.64 -8.57 3.99
N GLN A 140 7.13 -7.39 4.35
CA GLN A 140 5.93 -6.79 3.73
C GLN A 140 6.08 -6.67 2.22
N VAL A 141 7.24 -6.19 1.76
CA VAL A 141 7.52 -6.03 0.33
C VAL A 141 7.69 -7.39 -0.36
N ARG A 142 8.44 -8.32 0.23
CA ARG A 142 8.70 -9.65 -0.35
C ARG A 142 7.43 -10.51 -0.46
N GLN A 143 6.50 -10.38 0.48
CA GLN A 143 5.20 -11.03 0.43
C GLN A 143 4.23 -10.34 -0.55
N GLY A 144 4.56 -9.13 -1.02
CA GLY A 144 3.71 -8.36 -1.91
C GLY A 144 2.55 -7.66 -1.19
N TYR A 145 2.61 -7.45 0.12
CA TYR A 145 1.62 -6.64 0.85
C TYR A 145 1.95 -5.14 0.81
N ALA A 146 3.18 -4.81 0.45
CA ALA A 146 3.69 -3.45 0.29
C ALA A 146 4.46 -3.30 -1.02
N HIS A 147 4.70 -2.05 -1.39
CA HIS A 147 5.69 -1.67 -2.39
C HIS A 147 6.77 -0.78 -1.76
N VAL A 148 7.94 -0.76 -2.37
CA VAL A 148 9.04 0.14 -1.99
C VAL A 148 8.60 1.58 -2.19
N MET A 149 9.00 2.47 -1.28
CA MET A 149 8.70 3.88 -1.39
C MET A 149 9.82 4.74 -0.80
N SER A 150 10.36 5.63 -1.63
CA SER A 150 10.99 6.87 -1.19
C SER A 150 9.98 8.02 -1.38
N ILE A 151 10.14 9.10 -0.59
CA ILE A 151 9.26 10.28 -0.70
C ILE A 151 9.77 11.32 -1.72
N ASP A 152 10.86 11.00 -2.42
CA ASP A 152 11.60 11.87 -3.33
C ASP A 152 11.90 11.13 -4.66
N ASP A 153 12.74 11.75 -5.50
CA ASP A 153 13.13 11.19 -6.80
C ASP A 153 14.14 10.02 -6.69
N ASN A 154 14.71 9.79 -5.51
CA ASN A 154 15.74 8.78 -5.35
C ASN A 154 15.12 7.38 -5.33
N PRO A 155 15.84 6.35 -5.77
CA PRO A 155 15.43 4.97 -5.53
C PRO A 155 15.18 4.72 -4.04
N GLY A 156 14.32 3.76 -3.75
CA GLY A 156 14.22 3.17 -2.43
C GLY A 156 15.50 2.42 -2.04
N ARG A 157 15.44 1.75 -0.88
CA ARG A 157 16.57 0.95 -0.40
C ARG A 157 16.76 -0.28 -1.28
N ASP A 158 17.99 -0.56 -1.71
CA ASP A 158 18.31 -1.70 -2.59
C ASP A 158 17.73 -3.03 -2.09
N ILE A 159 17.83 -3.33 -0.80
CA ILE A 159 17.27 -4.56 -0.23
C ILE A 159 15.75 -4.68 -0.42
N LEU A 160 15.03 -3.56 -0.38
CA LEU A 160 13.59 -3.53 -0.61
C LEU A 160 13.30 -3.61 -2.11
N ILE A 161 14.11 -2.96 -2.96
CA ILE A 161 13.98 -3.04 -4.42
C ILE A 161 14.13 -4.50 -4.88
N GLU A 162 15.13 -5.22 -4.38
CA GLU A 162 15.32 -6.63 -4.70
C GLU A 162 14.16 -7.50 -4.18
N ALA A 163 13.67 -7.24 -2.96
CA ALA A 163 12.48 -7.91 -2.44
C ALA A 163 11.23 -7.65 -3.30
N GLN A 164 11.05 -6.43 -3.82
CA GLN A 164 9.94 -6.09 -4.70
C GLN A 164 10.07 -6.78 -6.05
N LYS A 165 11.26 -6.79 -6.65
CA LYS A 165 11.52 -7.55 -7.89
C LYS A 165 11.19 -9.02 -7.70
N GLU A 166 11.59 -9.62 -6.57
CA GLU A 166 11.23 -11.00 -6.22
C GLU A 166 9.70 -11.17 -6.15
N ALA A 167 8.99 -10.30 -5.43
CA ALA A 167 7.54 -10.36 -5.28
C ALA A 167 6.82 -10.22 -6.64
N ILE A 168 7.27 -9.29 -7.48
CA ILE A 168 6.76 -9.05 -8.84
C ILE A 168 6.99 -10.27 -9.73
N ALA A 169 8.21 -10.80 -9.77
CA ALA A 169 8.56 -11.97 -10.59
C ALA A 169 7.74 -13.20 -10.20
N ASN A 170 7.42 -13.34 -8.91
CA ASN A 170 6.60 -14.42 -8.38
C ASN A 170 5.11 -14.09 -8.30
N LYS A 171 4.66 -12.95 -8.83
CA LYS A 171 3.25 -12.53 -8.84
C LYS A 171 2.60 -12.57 -7.45
N ARG A 172 3.31 -12.15 -6.41
CA ARG A 172 2.83 -12.18 -5.01
C ARG A 172 2.02 -10.94 -4.67
N GLY A 173 1.01 -11.12 -3.82
CA GLY A 173 0.22 -10.03 -3.25
C GLY A 173 -0.29 -9.06 -4.31
N ILE A 174 -0.06 -7.76 -4.12
CA ILE A 174 -0.60 -6.69 -4.97
C ILE A 174 -0.16 -6.78 -6.45
N TRP A 175 0.86 -7.59 -6.76
CA TRP A 175 1.40 -7.78 -8.11
C TRP A 175 0.72 -8.90 -8.91
N ALA A 176 -0.14 -9.71 -8.29
CA ALA A 176 -0.58 -10.96 -8.89
C ALA A 176 -1.39 -10.78 -10.18
N HIS A 177 -2.24 -9.76 -10.24
CA HIS A 177 -3.17 -9.51 -11.35
C HIS A 177 -2.80 -8.28 -12.19
N GLY A 178 -1.53 -7.87 -12.18
CA GLY A 178 -1.04 -6.75 -12.97
C GLY A 178 -0.07 -5.89 -12.17
N ILE A 179 0.90 -5.32 -12.88
CA ILE A 179 1.95 -4.47 -12.32
C ILE A 179 1.81 -3.11 -12.98
N PRO A 180 1.27 -2.09 -12.30
CA PRO A 180 1.27 -0.75 -12.84
C PRO A 180 2.70 -0.20 -12.78
N GLU A 181 3.10 0.61 -13.75
CA GLU A 181 4.41 1.28 -13.69
C GLU A 181 4.51 2.18 -12.44
N PHE A 182 3.40 2.81 -12.08
CA PHE A 182 3.26 3.63 -10.90
C PHE A 182 2.05 3.18 -10.08
N VAL A 183 2.27 2.96 -8.79
CA VAL A 183 1.20 2.84 -7.79
C VAL A 183 0.75 4.24 -7.40
N LEU A 184 -0.56 4.50 -7.46
CA LEU A 184 -1.17 5.74 -6.98
C LEU A 184 -1.42 5.62 -5.46
N THR A 185 -0.57 6.28 -4.66
CA THR A 185 -0.51 6.06 -3.21
C THR A 185 -1.22 7.13 -2.41
N SER A 186 -1.34 8.35 -2.93
CA SER A 186 -2.11 9.39 -2.28
C SER A 186 -2.82 10.30 -3.27
N LEU A 187 -4.04 10.67 -2.90
CA LEU A 187 -4.84 11.68 -3.57
C LEU A 187 -4.92 12.92 -2.69
N HIS A 188 -4.77 14.08 -3.32
CA HIS A 188 -5.00 15.38 -2.70
C HIS A 188 -5.91 16.18 -3.60
N SER A 189 -7.09 16.58 -3.11
CA SER A 189 -8.00 17.43 -3.88
C SER A 189 -7.60 18.91 -3.79
N ALA A 190 -7.97 19.72 -4.78
CA ALA A 190 -7.53 21.13 -4.83
C ALA A 190 -7.95 21.98 -3.61
N GLU A 191 -9.06 21.67 -2.92
CA GLU A 191 -9.44 22.32 -1.65
C GLU A 191 -8.48 22.03 -0.49
N GLU A 192 -7.66 20.98 -0.58
CA GLU A 192 -6.69 20.67 0.46
C GLU A 192 -5.48 21.61 0.44
N ASP A 193 -5.27 22.35 -0.67
CA ASP A 193 -4.22 23.35 -0.78
C ASP A 193 -4.63 24.68 -0.13
N VAL A 194 -4.72 24.67 1.21
CA VAL A 194 -5.08 25.85 2.01
C VAL A 194 -3.95 26.88 2.09
N GLU A 195 -2.74 26.53 1.65
CA GLU A 195 -1.54 27.37 1.73
C GLU A 195 -1.03 27.85 0.37
N GLY A 196 -1.72 27.50 -0.73
CA GLY A 196 -1.35 27.90 -2.09
C GLY A 196 -0.01 27.31 -2.56
N ARG A 197 0.39 26.15 -2.03
CA ARG A 197 1.65 25.46 -2.39
C ARG A 197 1.50 24.56 -3.63
N GLY A 198 0.28 24.47 -4.17
CA GLY A 198 -0.09 23.59 -5.26
C GLY A 198 -0.48 22.19 -4.76
N THR A 199 -1.44 21.60 -5.45
CA THR A 199 -1.95 20.25 -5.16
C THR A 199 -1.32 19.22 -6.08
N TYR A 200 -1.09 18.01 -5.55
CA TYR A 200 -0.60 16.89 -6.34
C TYR A 200 -1.06 15.56 -5.77
N ASN A 201 -1.31 14.60 -6.66
CA ASN A 201 -1.36 13.19 -6.30
C ASN A 201 0.06 12.59 -6.26
N ARG A 202 0.27 11.54 -5.48
CA ARG A 202 1.56 10.84 -5.44
C ARG A 202 1.51 9.53 -6.20
N LEU A 203 2.46 9.40 -7.13
CA LEU A 203 2.76 8.19 -7.86
C LEU A 203 4.06 7.60 -7.32
N VAL A 204 4.14 6.29 -7.15
CA VAL A 204 5.36 5.59 -6.72
C VAL A 204 5.71 4.52 -7.73
N SER A 205 6.92 4.57 -8.27
CA SER A 205 7.35 3.63 -9.31
C SER A 205 7.47 2.21 -8.78
N SER A 206 6.89 1.25 -9.50
CA SER A 206 7.05 -0.19 -9.25
C SER A 206 8.44 -0.70 -9.64
N VAL A 207 9.28 0.12 -10.27
CA VAL A 207 10.64 -0.27 -10.67
C VAL A 207 11.63 -0.16 -9.51
N ASP A 208 11.66 0.99 -8.84
CA ASP A 208 12.66 1.28 -7.79
C ASP A 208 12.09 2.03 -6.57
N GLY A 209 10.77 2.30 -6.54
CA GLY A 209 10.11 2.95 -5.42
C GLY A 209 10.27 4.47 -5.36
N HIS A 210 10.83 5.13 -6.37
CA HIS A 210 10.86 6.60 -6.39
C HIS A 210 9.46 7.20 -6.51
N SER A 211 9.26 8.38 -5.91
CA SER A 211 8.01 9.12 -5.97
C SER A 211 8.00 10.17 -7.09
N VAL A 212 6.86 10.30 -7.77
CA VAL A 212 6.58 11.39 -8.71
C VAL A 212 5.35 12.17 -8.24
N LYS A 213 5.44 13.49 -8.29
CA LYS A 213 4.29 14.38 -8.01
C LYS A 213 3.47 14.56 -9.29
N TRP A 214 2.26 14.04 -9.31
CA TRP A 214 1.28 14.32 -10.34
C TRP A 214 0.48 15.57 -9.95
N LYS A 215 1.02 16.73 -10.32
CA LYS A 215 0.42 18.04 -10.03
C LYS A 215 -0.87 18.27 -10.82
N HIS A 216 -1.86 18.88 -10.18
CA HIS A 216 -3.14 19.25 -10.80
C HIS A 216 -3.85 20.37 -10.03
N SER A 217 -4.90 20.92 -10.63
CA SER A 217 -5.84 21.88 -10.01
C SER A 217 -7.25 21.29 -9.83
N THR A 218 -7.42 19.99 -10.08
CA THR A 218 -8.69 19.28 -10.00
C THR A 218 -9.24 19.21 -8.58
N ARG A 219 -10.54 19.49 -8.43
CA ARG A 219 -11.34 19.18 -7.24
C ARG A 219 -11.99 17.82 -7.43
N TYR A 220 -11.76 16.91 -6.50
CA TYR A 220 -12.37 15.58 -6.48
C TYR A 220 -13.60 15.59 -5.58
N ALA A 221 -14.71 15.04 -6.05
CA ALA A 221 -15.87 14.76 -5.21
C ALA A 221 -15.61 13.54 -4.29
N GLU A 222 -16.44 13.36 -3.26
CA GLU A 222 -16.44 12.12 -2.47
C GLU A 222 -16.78 10.94 -3.38
N CYS A 223 -15.95 9.90 -3.32
CA CYS A 223 -16.05 8.67 -4.11
C CYS A 223 -15.68 8.79 -5.61
N ASP A 224 -15.02 9.86 -6.03
CA ASP A 224 -14.47 9.95 -7.39
C ASP A 224 -13.38 8.89 -7.61
N LYS A 225 -13.47 8.13 -8.71
CA LYS A 225 -12.38 7.26 -9.17
C LYS A 225 -11.36 8.09 -9.94
N VAL A 226 -10.18 8.25 -9.36
CA VAL A 226 -9.08 9.02 -9.94
C VAL A 226 -8.04 8.04 -10.47
N CYS A 227 -7.76 8.09 -11.77
CA CYS A 227 -6.81 7.18 -12.43
C CYS A 227 -5.63 7.93 -13.01
N HIS A 228 -4.43 7.38 -12.84
CA HIS A 228 -3.28 7.84 -13.60
C HIS A 228 -3.50 7.51 -15.09
N THR A 229 -3.57 8.54 -15.93
CA THR A 229 -3.72 8.34 -17.38
C THR A 229 -2.42 7.83 -17.97
N ILE A 230 -2.51 6.72 -18.71
CA ILE A 230 -1.42 6.17 -19.51
C ILE A 230 -1.74 6.34 -20.99
N TYR A 231 -0.75 6.56 -21.82
CA TYR A 231 -0.89 6.69 -23.26
C TYR A 231 -0.10 5.59 -23.97
N GLU A 232 -0.66 5.03 -25.03
CA GLU A 232 0.08 4.12 -25.89
C GLU A 232 1.28 4.85 -26.53
N VAL A 233 2.41 4.15 -26.62
CA VAL A 233 3.66 4.69 -27.18
C VAL A 233 4.17 3.78 -28.27
N ASP A 234 4.32 4.34 -29.47
CA ASP A 234 5.06 3.72 -30.56
C ASP A 234 6.57 4.04 -30.40
N GLY A 235 7.36 3.00 -30.09
CA GLY A 235 8.81 3.13 -29.91
C GLY A 235 9.53 3.68 -31.15
N ALA A 236 9.06 3.39 -32.36
CA ALA A 236 9.67 3.88 -33.59
C ALA A 236 9.46 5.39 -33.76
N VAL A 237 8.29 5.90 -33.34
CA VAL A 237 8.04 7.35 -33.28
C VAL A 237 9.00 8.00 -32.30
N ILE A 238 9.20 7.42 -31.12
CA ILE A 238 10.17 7.95 -30.13
C ILE A 238 11.58 7.97 -30.69
N ASP A 239 12.02 6.89 -31.34
CA ASP A 239 13.35 6.80 -31.95
C ASP A 239 13.56 7.91 -33.00
N GLY A 240 12.54 8.19 -33.82
CA GLY A 240 12.55 9.29 -34.79
C GLY A 240 12.59 10.70 -34.18
N LEU A 241 12.18 10.86 -32.91
CA LEU A 241 12.18 12.15 -32.21
C LEU A 241 13.48 12.46 -31.46
N VAL A 242 14.37 11.48 -31.24
CA VAL A 242 15.60 11.67 -30.44
C VAL A 242 16.49 12.78 -31.02
N ALA A 243 16.87 12.67 -32.30
CA ALA A 243 17.73 13.67 -32.94
C ALA A 243 17.05 15.06 -33.04
N PRO A 244 15.77 15.17 -33.49
CA PRO A 244 15.03 16.43 -33.44
C PRO A 244 15.00 17.09 -32.06
N ALA A 245 14.76 16.33 -30.98
CA ALA A 245 14.67 16.86 -29.63
C ALA A 245 15.96 17.48 -29.11
N LYS A 246 17.12 17.07 -29.64
CA LYS A 246 18.43 17.63 -29.26
C LYS A 246 18.74 18.94 -29.98
N ILE A 247 18.05 19.26 -31.07
CA ILE A 247 18.32 20.47 -31.87
C ILE A 247 17.16 21.47 -31.85
N ASP A 248 15.94 21.03 -31.53
CA ASP A 248 14.77 21.89 -31.47
C ASP A 248 14.96 23.01 -30.42
N PRO A 249 14.73 24.29 -30.77
CA PRO A 249 14.94 25.41 -29.86
C PRO A 249 14.20 25.31 -28.53
N ALA A 250 13.03 24.66 -28.49
CA ALA A 250 12.22 24.52 -27.30
C ALA A 250 12.73 23.43 -26.34
N THR A 251 13.47 22.43 -26.83
CA THR A 251 13.90 21.28 -26.02
C THR A 251 15.42 21.14 -25.88
N LYS A 252 16.20 21.74 -26.78
CA LYS A 252 17.67 21.64 -26.83
C LYS A 252 18.35 22.04 -25.53
N ALA A 253 17.85 23.07 -24.84
CA ALA A 253 18.41 23.53 -23.56
C ALA A 253 18.34 22.47 -22.44
N PHE A 254 17.43 21.50 -22.58
CA PHE A 254 17.18 20.44 -21.61
C PHE A 254 17.78 19.10 -22.05
N LEU A 255 17.67 18.78 -23.35
CA LEU A 255 17.97 17.46 -23.89
C LEU A 255 19.27 17.40 -24.71
N GLY A 256 19.78 18.53 -25.18
CA GLY A 256 20.90 18.57 -26.13
C GLY A 256 22.21 17.96 -25.60
N ALA A 257 22.44 18.06 -24.29
CA ALA A 257 23.64 17.51 -23.62
C ALA A 257 23.48 16.05 -23.17
N LEU A 258 22.28 15.49 -23.22
CA LEU A 258 22.01 14.11 -22.81
C LEU A 258 22.48 13.12 -23.89
N SER A 259 22.77 11.88 -23.46
CA SER A 259 23.00 10.77 -24.38
C SER A 259 21.70 10.46 -25.15
N ASP A 260 21.81 9.87 -26.34
CA ASP A 260 20.62 9.52 -27.13
C ASP A 260 19.71 8.52 -26.41
N SER A 261 20.29 7.61 -25.62
CA SER A 261 19.55 6.69 -24.76
C SER A 261 18.76 7.42 -23.66
N ASP A 262 19.37 8.42 -23.02
CA ASP A 262 18.69 9.21 -21.99
C ASP A 262 17.59 10.10 -22.60
N VAL A 263 17.85 10.73 -23.75
CA VAL A 263 16.82 11.49 -24.48
C VAL A 263 15.65 10.58 -24.85
N ARG A 264 15.94 9.40 -25.39
CA ARG A 264 14.92 8.41 -25.73
C ARG A 264 14.08 8.03 -24.52
N SER A 265 14.71 7.76 -23.38
CA SER A 265 14.02 7.44 -22.12
C SER A 265 13.13 8.60 -21.64
N VAL A 266 13.62 9.86 -21.70
CA VAL A 266 12.82 11.03 -21.33
C VAL A 266 11.59 11.19 -22.24
N LEU A 267 11.79 11.06 -23.55
CA LEU A 267 10.71 11.18 -24.52
C LEU A 267 9.69 10.05 -24.38
N TYR A 268 10.15 8.82 -24.13
CA TYR A 268 9.29 7.66 -23.91
C TYR A 268 8.42 7.84 -22.67
N ASP A 269 9.01 8.19 -21.52
CA ASP A 269 8.25 8.37 -20.27
C ASP A 269 7.28 9.55 -20.37
N PHE A 270 7.67 10.64 -21.03
CA PHE A 270 6.77 11.75 -21.30
C PHE A 270 5.61 11.33 -22.23
N ALA A 271 5.92 10.59 -23.30
CA ALA A 271 4.92 10.11 -24.24
C ALA A 271 3.92 9.20 -23.53
N MET A 272 4.37 8.36 -22.61
CA MET A 272 3.50 7.40 -21.92
C MET A 272 2.73 8.01 -20.76
N TYR A 273 3.34 8.91 -19.99
CA TYR A 273 2.81 9.34 -18.68
C TYR A 273 2.66 10.85 -18.50
N ARG A 274 3.14 11.65 -19.46
CA ARG A 274 3.26 13.12 -19.32
C ARG A 274 4.10 13.56 -18.11
N HIS A 275 5.04 12.72 -17.70
CA HIS A 275 6.05 13.02 -16.68
C HIS A 275 7.43 13.16 -17.32
N ILE A 276 8.24 14.05 -16.76
CA ILE A 276 9.66 14.12 -17.10
C ILE A 276 10.42 13.30 -16.08
N ASN A 277 11.19 12.33 -16.55
CA ASN A 277 11.93 11.44 -15.67
C ASN A 277 13.20 12.09 -15.11
N ARG A 278 13.93 11.30 -14.32
CA ARG A 278 15.06 11.75 -13.49
C ARG A 278 16.32 12.12 -14.27
N LYS A 279 16.36 11.85 -15.58
CA LYS A 279 17.50 12.23 -16.44
C LYS A 279 17.58 13.74 -16.64
N VAL A 280 16.49 14.45 -16.35
CA VAL A 280 16.43 15.92 -16.38
C VAL A 280 16.40 16.43 -14.94
N ALA A 281 17.17 17.48 -14.67
CA ALA A 281 17.26 18.10 -13.36
C ALA A 281 15.88 18.65 -12.91
N PRO A 282 15.48 18.49 -11.64
CA PRO A 282 14.13 18.81 -11.16
C PRO A 282 13.62 20.22 -11.53
N GLU A 283 14.49 21.22 -11.43
CA GLU A 283 14.19 22.63 -11.69
C GLU A 283 13.86 22.92 -13.17
N LYS A 284 14.25 22.03 -14.08
CA LYS A 284 14.02 22.17 -15.53
C LYS A 284 12.80 21.40 -16.04
N ARG A 285 12.21 20.53 -15.21
CA ARG A 285 11.21 19.56 -15.66
C ARG A 285 9.88 20.20 -16.04
N GLU A 286 9.44 21.24 -15.36
CA GLU A 286 8.17 21.92 -15.70
C GLU A 286 8.25 22.64 -17.05
N GLU A 287 9.37 23.33 -17.31
CA GLU A 287 9.60 24.00 -18.59
C GLU A 287 9.70 22.99 -19.74
N LEU A 288 10.46 21.91 -19.56
CA LEU A 288 10.51 20.83 -20.56
C LEU A 288 9.15 20.15 -20.75
N LYS A 289 8.40 19.91 -19.66
CA LYS A 289 7.06 19.34 -19.72
C LYS A 289 6.15 20.21 -20.56
N ALA A 290 6.15 21.52 -20.38
CA ALA A 290 5.36 22.45 -21.19
C ALA A 290 5.75 22.38 -22.68
N ALA A 291 7.05 22.33 -23.00
CA ALA A 291 7.52 22.19 -24.37
C ALA A 291 7.06 20.87 -25.01
N LEU A 292 7.16 19.75 -24.29
CA LEU A 292 6.73 18.45 -24.80
C LEU A 292 5.20 18.30 -24.83
N MET A 293 4.45 19.01 -23.99
CA MET A 293 2.98 19.08 -24.10
C MET A 293 2.58 19.73 -25.43
N ALA A 294 3.23 20.82 -25.83
CA ALA A 294 3.00 21.42 -27.15
C ALA A 294 3.34 20.46 -28.31
N TRP A 295 4.35 19.60 -28.14
CA TRP A 295 4.65 18.54 -29.11
C TRP A 295 3.55 17.47 -29.17
N ALA A 296 3.00 17.07 -28.03
CA ALA A 296 1.89 16.13 -27.97
C ALA A 296 0.62 16.70 -28.61
N GLU A 297 0.28 17.95 -28.34
CA GLU A 297 -0.85 18.66 -28.97
C GLU A 297 -0.68 18.79 -30.49
N ALA A 298 0.56 18.92 -30.97
CA ALA A 298 0.90 18.91 -32.39
C ALA A 298 0.97 17.50 -33.01
N GLY A 299 0.68 16.44 -32.24
CA GLY A 299 0.67 15.05 -32.72
C GLY A 299 2.07 14.45 -32.98
N ARG A 300 3.15 15.06 -32.47
CA ARG A 300 4.52 14.56 -32.71
C ARG A 300 4.78 13.17 -32.14
N PHE A 301 4.06 12.79 -31.08
CA PHE A 301 4.15 11.47 -30.45
C PHE A 301 3.23 10.42 -31.09
N GLY A 302 2.69 10.69 -32.28
CA GLY A 302 1.82 9.77 -33.01
C GLY A 302 0.39 9.72 -32.46
N GLN A 303 -0.35 8.67 -32.82
CA GLN A 303 -1.66 8.41 -32.24
C GLN A 303 -1.47 7.85 -30.83
N GLN A 304 -1.97 8.58 -29.83
CA GLN A 304 -1.82 8.22 -28.43
C GLN A 304 -3.19 7.94 -27.82
N ALA A 305 -3.65 6.70 -27.96
CA ALA A 305 -4.83 6.24 -27.23
C ALA A 305 -4.54 6.28 -25.73
N SER A 306 -5.47 6.84 -24.95
CA SER A 306 -5.35 6.91 -23.50
C SER A 306 -6.04 5.72 -22.83
N GLY A 307 -5.47 5.23 -21.74
CA GLY A 307 -6.06 4.23 -20.85
C GLY A 307 -5.90 4.59 -19.37
N GLU A 308 -6.50 3.76 -18.52
CA GLU A 308 -6.34 3.83 -17.07
C GLU A 308 -5.13 3.01 -16.61
N GLY A 309 -4.25 3.63 -15.82
CA GLY A 309 -3.19 2.96 -15.08
C GLY A 309 -3.68 2.54 -13.69
N ALA A 310 -2.93 2.91 -12.64
CA ALA A 310 -3.39 2.74 -11.27
C ALA A 310 -4.45 3.80 -10.90
N CYS A 311 -5.53 3.33 -10.29
CA CYS A 311 -6.65 4.14 -9.85
C CYS A 311 -6.81 4.10 -8.33
N MET A 312 -7.41 5.16 -7.80
CA MET A 312 -7.75 5.29 -6.39
C MET A 312 -9.08 6.05 -6.22
N LEU A 313 -9.95 5.60 -5.31
CA LEU A 313 -11.12 6.38 -4.91
C LEU A 313 -10.72 7.53 -3.98
N HIS A 314 -11.14 8.73 -4.34
CA HIS A 314 -11.01 9.89 -3.48
C HIS A 314 -12.05 9.86 -2.36
N VAL A 315 -11.60 9.87 -1.11
CA VAL A 315 -12.47 10.08 0.05
C VAL A 315 -11.84 11.13 0.98
N PRO A 316 -12.58 12.21 1.32
CA PRO A 316 -12.11 13.22 2.26
C PRO A 316 -11.72 12.60 3.61
N PHE A 317 -10.64 13.06 4.24
CA PHE A 317 -10.11 12.44 5.47
C PHE A 317 -11.17 12.24 6.57
N LYS A 318 -12.05 13.23 6.78
CA LYS A 318 -13.14 13.20 7.79
C LYS A 318 -14.18 12.09 7.55
N ARG A 319 -14.17 11.49 6.36
CA ARG A 319 -15.15 10.51 5.86
C ARG A 319 -14.53 9.12 5.67
N ARG A 320 -13.25 8.93 6.00
CA ARG A 320 -12.55 7.64 5.87
C ARG A 320 -12.83 6.66 7.01
N PHE A 321 -13.17 7.15 8.20
CA PHE A 321 -13.24 6.36 9.44
C PHE A 321 -14.53 6.62 10.23
N GLY A 322 -14.86 5.71 11.15
CA GLY A 322 -15.98 5.85 12.09
C GLY A 322 -17.38 5.66 11.46
N GLY A 323 -18.43 5.96 12.22
CA GLY A 323 -19.83 5.76 11.78
C GLY A 323 -20.28 6.68 10.64
N GLY A 324 -19.56 7.78 10.40
CA GLY A 324 -19.80 8.73 9.30
C GLY A 324 -18.99 8.44 8.04
N LYS A 325 -18.60 7.18 7.84
CA LYS A 325 -17.81 6.73 6.68
C LYS A 325 -18.55 7.01 5.36
N ALA A 326 -17.81 7.37 4.31
CA ALA A 326 -18.35 7.52 2.95
C ALA A 326 -18.99 6.23 2.45
N GLU A 327 -20.05 6.33 1.65
CA GLU A 327 -20.82 5.17 1.17
C GLU A 327 -19.98 4.21 0.33
N CYS A 328 -19.07 4.71 -0.52
CA CYS A 328 -18.17 3.87 -1.32
C CYS A 328 -17.15 3.05 -0.50
N LEU A 329 -17.04 3.31 0.81
CA LEU A 329 -16.15 2.54 1.70
C LEU A 329 -16.90 1.54 2.58
N LYS A 330 -18.23 1.43 2.44
CA LYS A 330 -19.09 0.55 3.24
C LYS A 330 -19.29 -0.81 2.57
#